data_AF-A0A0C2J3V7-F1
#
_entry.id   AF-A0A0C2J3V7-F1
#
_cell.length_a   1.000
_cell.length_b   1.000
_cell.length_c   1.000
_cell.angle_alpha   90.00
_cell.angle_beta   90.00
_cell.angle_gamma   90.00
#
_symmetry.space_group_name_H-M   'P 1'
#
loop_
_entity.id
_entity.type
_entity.pdbx_description
1 polymer ?
#
loop_
_entity_poly.entity_id
_entity_poly.type
_entity_poly.pdbx_seq_one_letter_code
_entity_poly.pdbx_strand_id
1 'polypeptide(L)'
;MDSLDTQKGMRHCVLRESKTLFKPEDVEDPKPLIQPRGFIQINELEITSYDYFIWSRAGDEITFDIKAKTFGTKKVNIYFLVERSAALEDIFGTISNNIDEMCIESERFPGSKIGIGEFADIPYFPFVQVPSVEDEEK
;
A
#
# COMPACT_ATOMS: atom_id res chain seq x y z
N MET A 1 -39.90 54.10 -15.79
CA MET A 1 -40.41 53.60 -14.51
C MET A 1 -40.16 52.11 -14.49
N ASP A 2 -39.17 51.75 -13.68
CA ASP A 2 -38.86 50.47 -13.04
C ASP A 2 -38.83 49.20 -13.91
N SER A 3 -37.60 48.75 -14.24
CA SER A 3 -37.33 47.37 -14.63
C SER A 3 -37.70 46.45 -13.46
N LEU A 4 -38.60 45.52 -13.73
CA LEU A 4 -39.08 44.48 -12.81
C LEU A 4 -38.03 43.38 -12.55
N ASP A 5 -36.77 43.55 -12.96
CA ASP A 5 -35.78 42.47 -12.97
C ASP A 5 -34.99 42.29 -11.68
N THR A 6 -35.26 43.08 -10.64
CA THR A 6 -34.85 42.67 -9.28
C THR A 6 -35.93 41.77 -8.70
N GLN A 7 -36.04 40.55 -9.25
CA GLN A 7 -36.87 39.49 -8.69
C GLN A 7 -36.36 39.14 -7.29
N LYS A 8 -36.93 39.78 -6.27
CA LYS A 8 -36.76 39.42 -4.86
C LYS A 8 -36.93 37.91 -4.71
N GLY A 9 -35.88 37.23 -4.29
CA GLY A 9 -35.88 35.78 -4.04
C GLY A 9 -35.06 34.95 -5.03
N MET A 10 -34.55 35.54 -6.12
CA MET A 10 -33.57 34.85 -6.96
C MET A 10 -32.17 34.93 -6.35
N ARG A 11 -31.54 33.76 -6.15
CA ARG A 11 -30.11 33.70 -5.80
C ARG A 11 -29.31 34.15 -7.03
N HIS A 12 -28.50 35.19 -6.89
CA HIS A 12 -27.65 35.68 -7.96
C HIS A 12 -26.23 35.14 -7.82
N CYS A 13 -25.69 34.52 -8.87
CA CYS A 13 -24.29 34.13 -8.93
C CYS A 13 -23.46 35.32 -9.41
N VAL A 14 -22.54 35.78 -8.59
CA VAL A 14 -21.65 36.92 -8.89
C VAL A 14 -20.20 36.52 -8.63
N LEU A 15 -19.27 37.13 -9.37
CA LEU A 15 -17.84 36.95 -9.11
C LEU A 15 -17.47 37.59 -7.78
N ARG A 16 -16.58 36.94 -7.02
CA ARG A 16 -16.08 37.45 -5.74
C ARG A 16 -15.46 38.85 -5.85
N GLU A 17 -14.88 39.14 -7.01
CA GLU A 17 -14.21 40.40 -7.35
C GLU A 17 -15.17 41.50 -7.84
N SER A 18 -16.48 41.25 -7.84
CA SER A 18 -17.45 42.25 -8.31
C SER A 18 -17.39 43.53 -7.44
N LYS A 19 -17.62 44.69 -8.07
CA LYS A 19 -17.66 45.99 -7.38
C LYS A 19 -18.90 46.19 -6.50
N THR A 20 -19.85 45.25 -6.56
CA THR A 20 -21.11 45.33 -5.82
C THR A 20 -20.89 44.93 -4.37
N LEU A 21 -21.30 45.79 -3.45
CA LEU A 21 -21.20 45.54 -2.01
C LEU A 21 -22.42 44.74 -1.55
N PHE A 22 -22.24 43.44 -1.34
CA PHE A 22 -23.23 42.58 -0.70
C PHE A 22 -23.02 42.56 0.81
N LYS A 23 -24.10 42.40 1.58
CA LYS A 23 -23.98 42.16 3.01
C LYS A 23 -23.37 40.77 3.23
N PRO A 24 -22.41 40.59 4.16
CA PRO A 24 -21.77 39.29 4.38
C PRO A 24 -22.75 38.14 4.65
N GLU A 25 -23.84 38.42 5.37
CA GLU A 25 -24.90 37.46 5.68
C GLU A 25 -25.73 37.02 4.47
N ASP A 26 -25.75 37.81 3.41
CA ASP A 26 -26.48 37.54 2.16
C ASP A 26 -25.60 36.80 1.13
N VAL A 27 -24.33 36.51 1.46
CA VAL A 27 -23.37 35.84 0.57
C VAL A 27 -23.17 34.39 1.01
N GLU A 28 -23.59 33.45 0.16
CA GLU A 28 -23.35 32.02 0.35
C GLU A 28 -22.01 31.62 -0.28
N ASP A 29 -20.96 31.52 0.55
CA ASP A 29 -19.60 31.12 0.14
C ASP A 29 -19.26 29.78 0.83
N PRO A 30 -19.62 28.61 0.25
CA PRO A 30 -19.39 27.30 0.87
C PRO A 30 -17.90 27.00 1.06
N LYS A 31 -17.45 26.88 2.31
CA LYS A 31 -16.05 26.55 2.63
C LYS A 31 -15.82 25.05 2.47
N PRO A 32 -14.61 24.63 2.06
CA PRO A 32 -14.28 23.22 2.06
C PRO A 32 -14.38 22.65 3.47
N LEU A 33 -14.98 21.47 3.57
CA LEU A 33 -15.14 20.70 4.78
C LEU A 33 -14.45 19.36 4.57
N ILE A 34 -13.46 19.08 5.41
CA ILE A 34 -12.73 17.83 5.41
C ILE A 34 -12.92 17.20 6.78
N GLN A 35 -13.52 16.02 6.82
CA GLN A 35 -13.79 15.31 8.05
C GLN A 35 -13.16 13.91 7.97
N PRO A 36 -12.09 13.64 8.74
CA PRO A 36 -11.55 12.29 8.86
C PRO A 36 -12.57 11.38 9.52
N ARG A 37 -12.66 10.14 9.06
CA ARG A 37 -13.57 9.13 9.57
C ARG A 37 -12.82 7.86 9.97
N GLY A 38 -13.01 7.54 11.24
CA GLY A 38 -12.58 6.31 11.88
C GLY A 38 -11.09 6.00 11.80
N PHE A 39 -10.78 4.76 12.11
CA PHE A 39 -9.45 4.17 11.95
C PHE A 39 -9.63 2.74 11.46
N ILE A 40 -8.62 2.21 10.79
CA ILE A 40 -8.55 0.80 10.43
C ILE A 40 -7.25 0.22 11.00
N GLN A 41 -7.36 -0.96 11.60
CA GLN A 41 -6.21 -1.73 12.02
C GLN A 41 -6.17 -3.00 11.17
N ILE A 42 -5.11 -3.15 10.38
CA ILE A 42 -4.84 -4.33 9.59
C ILE A 42 -3.51 -4.89 10.08
N ASN A 43 -3.55 -6.08 10.68
CA ASN A 43 -2.38 -6.71 11.28
C ASN A 43 -1.70 -5.78 12.31
N GLU A 44 -0.47 -5.37 12.01
CA GLU A 44 0.41 -4.59 12.89
C GLU A 44 0.47 -3.10 12.47
N LEU A 45 -0.39 -2.72 11.52
CA LEU A 45 -0.53 -1.38 10.98
C LEU A 45 -1.88 -0.80 11.41
N GLU A 46 -1.83 0.37 12.02
CA GLU A 46 -3.01 1.21 12.24
C GLU A 46 -2.92 2.43 11.35
N ILE A 47 -4.00 2.66 10.60
CA ILE A 47 -4.18 3.83 9.76
C ILE A 47 -5.32 4.64 10.40
N THR A 48 -4.97 5.79 10.93
CA THR A 48 -5.96 6.75 11.42
C THR A 48 -6.45 7.60 10.26
N SER A 49 -7.77 7.81 10.21
CA SER A 49 -8.46 8.42 9.07
C SER A 49 -8.43 7.52 7.83
N TYR A 50 -8.96 6.29 7.96
CA TYR A 50 -9.05 5.36 6.84
C TYR A 50 -10.04 5.82 5.76
N ASP A 51 -10.97 6.69 6.15
CA ASP A 51 -11.96 7.30 5.28
C ASP A 51 -12.01 8.81 5.53
N TYR A 52 -12.42 9.57 4.52
CA TYR A 52 -12.61 11.02 4.61
C TYR A 52 -13.92 11.40 3.95
N PHE A 53 -14.70 12.20 4.66
CA PHE A 53 -15.77 12.96 4.05
C PHE A 53 -15.23 14.31 3.60
N ILE A 54 -15.27 14.55 2.29
CA ILE A 54 -14.79 15.78 1.68
C ILE A 54 -15.98 16.45 0.99
N TRP A 55 -16.20 17.71 1.33
CA TRP A 55 -17.13 18.58 0.63
C TRP A 55 -16.40 19.87 0.25
N SER A 56 -16.36 20.19 -1.03
CA SER A 56 -15.52 21.27 -1.56
C SER A 56 -16.03 21.70 -2.93
N ARG A 57 -15.61 22.87 -3.40
CA ARG A 57 -15.99 23.39 -4.73
C ARG A 57 -15.07 22.87 -5.82
N ALA A 58 -15.54 22.99 -7.06
CA ALA A 58 -14.70 22.75 -8.21
C ALA A 58 -13.51 23.73 -8.22
N GLY A 59 -12.30 23.19 -8.34
CA GLY A 59 -11.06 23.96 -8.42
C GLY A 59 -10.38 24.23 -7.07
N ASP A 60 -10.99 23.87 -5.94
CA ASP A 60 -10.31 23.90 -4.65
C ASP A 60 -9.22 22.82 -4.59
N GLU A 61 -8.06 23.18 -4.04
CA GLU A 61 -7.06 22.21 -3.62
C GLU A 61 -7.33 21.77 -2.18
N ILE A 62 -7.38 20.45 -1.97
CA ILE A 62 -7.75 19.85 -0.67
C ILE A 62 -6.59 19.01 -0.15
N THR A 63 -6.11 19.35 1.04
CA THR A 63 -5.01 18.64 1.72
C THR A 63 -5.52 17.95 2.98
N PHE A 64 -5.15 16.69 3.18
CA PHE A 64 -5.45 15.96 4.41
C PHE A 64 -4.34 14.98 4.78
N ASP A 65 -4.17 14.75 6.08
CA ASP A 65 -3.07 13.95 6.61
C ASP A 65 -3.52 12.55 7.01
N ILE A 66 -3.02 11.54 6.30
CA ILE A 66 -3.16 10.15 6.71
C ILE A 66 -2.05 9.81 7.71
N LYS A 67 -2.42 9.31 8.89
CA LYS A 67 -1.45 8.86 9.89
C LYS A 67 -1.38 7.35 9.91
N ALA A 68 -0.20 6.81 9.68
CA ALA A 68 0.08 5.39 9.82
C ALA A 68 0.99 5.17 11.03
N LYS A 69 0.63 4.22 11.88
CA LYS A 69 1.43 3.80 13.03
C LYS A 69 1.63 2.29 12.98
N THR A 70 2.89 1.87 13.04
CA THR A 70 3.25 0.46 13.21
C THR A 70 3.41 0.16 14.70
N PHE A 71 2.79 -0.92 15.18
CA PHE A 71 2.89 -1.32 16.60
C PHE A 71 4.03 -2.31 16.87
N GLY A 72 4.89 -2.54 15.87
CA GLY A 72 5.95 -3.53 15.93
C GLY A 72 5.44 -4.93 15.56
N THR A 73 6.32 -5.68 14.90
CA THR A 73 5.98 -7.01 14.42
C THR A 73 6.10 -8.05 15.52
N LYS A 74 5.04 -8.82 15.75
CA LYS A 74 5.04 -9.92 16.72
C LYS A 74 5.58 -11.21 16.13
N LYS A 75 5.51 -11.35 14.80
CA LYS A 75 5.85 -12.57 14.09
C LYS A 75 6.44 -12.28 12.72
N VAL A 76 7.60 -12.85 12.42
CA VAL A 76 8.24 -12.78 11.11
C VAL A 76 8.25 -14.18 10.51
N ASN A 77 7.70 -14.35 9.30
CA ASN A 77 7.88 -15.61 8.56
C ASN A 77 8.94 -15.37 7.49
N ILE A 78 10.01 -16.16 7.53
CA ILE A 78 11.11 -16.06 6.57
C ILE A 78 11.01 -17.27 5.65
N TYR A 79 11.09 -17.03 4.34
CA TYR A 79 11.09 -18.10 3.35
C TYR A 79 12.33 -17.97 2.46
N PHE A 80 13.24 -18.94 2.56
CA PHE A 80 14.42 -19.01 1.73
C PHE A 80 14.09 -19.82 0.47
N LEU A 81 14.23 -19.18 -0.69
CA LEU A 81 14.20 -19.85 -1.98
C LEU A 81 15.64 -20.07 -2.43
N VAL A 82 16.03 -21.33 -2.51
CA VAL A 82 17.40 -21.75 -2.79
C VAL A 82 17.46 -22.31 -4.20
N GLU A 83 18.29 -21.70 -5.04
CA GLU A 83 18.59 -22.23 -6.36
C GLU A 83 19.45 -23.49 -6.23
N ARG A 84 18.98 -24.59 -6.83
CA ARG A 84 19.69 -25.86 -6.88
C ARG A 84 20.42 -25.99 -8.21
N SER A 85 21.61 -25.42 -8.28
CA SER A 85 22.54 -25.58 -9.40
C SER A 85 23.82 -26.31 -8.97
N ALA A 86 24.56 -26.88 -9.91
CA ALA A 86 25.83 -27.56 -9.62
C ALA A 86 26.87 -26.60 -8.98
N ALA A 87 26.76 -25.29 -9.24
CA ALA A 87 27.63 -24.28 -8.62
C ALA A 87 27.35 -24.10 -7.11
N LEU A 88 26.22 -24.60 -6.62
CA LEU A 88 25.74 -24.47 -5.24
C LEU A 88 25.58 -25.84 -4.57
N GLU A 89 26.45 -26.79 -4.89
CA GLU A 89 26.36 -28.19 -4.43
C GLU A 89 26.28 -28.32 -2.89
N ASP A 90 26.99 -27.47 -2.14
CA ASP A 90 27.02 -27.50 -0.66
C ASP A 90 26.16 -26.41 0.00
N ILE A 91 25.23 -25.79 -0.73
CA ILE A 91 24.39 -24.74 -0.17
C ILE A 91 23.50 -25.28 0.96
N PHE A 92 23.06 -26.53 0.86
CA PHE A 92 22.25 -27.19 1.90
C PHE A 92 23.06 -27.51 3.15
N GLY A 93 24.32 -27.91 3.00
CA GLY A 93 25.22 -28.09 4.14
C GLY A 93 25.44 -26.76 4.85
N THR A 94 25.68 -25.70 4.09
CA THR A 94 25.82 -24.34 4.61
C THR A 94 24.56 -23.87 5.35
N ILE A 95 23.37 -24.04 4.77
CA ILE A 95 22.10 -23.66 5.41
C ILE A 95 21.87 -24.48 6.68
N SER A 96 22.05 -25.80 6.62
CA SER A 96 21.87 -26.68 7.78
C SER A 96 22.79 -26.31 8.94
N ASN A 97 24.03 -25.91 8.66
CA ASN A 97 24.99 -25.52 9.69
C ASN A 97 24.65 -24.18 10.36
N ASN A 98 23.86 -23.33 9.71
CA ASN A 98 23.51 -21.99 10.21
C ASN A 98 22.04 -21.89 10.66
N ILE A 99 21.24 -22.95 10.52
CA ILE A 99 19.80 -22.89 10.78
C ILE A 99 19.49 -22.62 12.25
N ASP A 100 20.33 -23.10 13.16
CA ASP A 100 20.16 -22.87 14.60
C ASP A 100 20.41 -21.39 14.95
N GLU A 101 21.42 -20.76 14.34
CA GLU A 101 21.68 -19.32 14.51
C GLU A 101 20.52 -18.48 13.96
N MET A 102 19.97 -18.87 12.82
CA MET A 102 18.76 -18.25 12.26
C MET A 102 17.53 -18.41 13.17
N CYS A 103 17.40 -19.57 13.83
CA CYS A 103 16.32 -19.82 14.78
C CYS A 103 16.48 -18.96 16.04
N ILE A 104 17.70 -18.79 16.56
CA ILE A 104 17.98 -17.95 17.73
C ILE A 104 17.61 -16.49 17.48
N GLU A 105 17.99 -15.92 16.32
CA GLU A 105 17.57 -14.56 15.96
C GLU A 105 16.04 -14.45 15.78
N SER A 106 15.38 -15.54 15.39
CA SER A 106 13.93 -15.61 15.26
C SER A 106 13.20 -15.68 16.61
N GLU A 107 13.87 -16.05 17.72
CA GLU A 107 13.29 -16.01 19.07
C GLU A 107 12.90 -14.60 19.50
N ARG A 108 13.54 -13.57 18.91
CA ARG A 108 13.13 -12.16 19.08
C ARG A 108 11.69 -11.90 18.63
N PHE A 109 11.15 -12.77 17.77
CA PHE A 109 9.80 -12.70 17.20
C PHE A 109 9.04 -14.01 17.50
N PRO A 110 8.40 -14.14 18.67
CA PRO A 110 7.78 -15.40 19.08
C PRO A 110 6.70 -15.89 18.10
N GLY A 111 6.82 -17.17 17.70
CA GLY A 111 5.90 -17.80 16.75
C GLY A 111 6.26 -17.59 15.28
N SER A 112 7.43 -17.00 15.00
CA SER A 112 8.06 -16.95 13.67
C SER A 112 8.27 -18.34 13.08
N LYS A 113 8.25 -18.41 11.74
CA LYS A 113 8.47 -19.66 11.00
C LYS A 113 9.54 -19.42 9.95
N ILE A 114 10.43 -20.38 9.80
CA ILE A 114 11.38 -20.44 8.70
C ILE A 114 10.92 -21.57 7.77
N GLY A 115 10.78 -21.26 6.49
CA GLY A 115 10.59 -22.25 5.44
C GLY A 115 11.73 -22.19 4.44
N ILE A 116 12.07 -23.33 3.85
CA ILE A 116 13.07 -23.44 2.80
C ILE A 116 12.40 -24.13 1.63
N GLY A 117 12.51 -23.53 0.44
CA GLY A 117 12.07 -24.08 -0.82
C GLY A 117 13.24 -24.17 -1.79
N GLU A 118 13.21 -25.19 -2.63
CA GLU A 118 14.20 -25.39 -3.68
C GLU A 118 13.59 -25.06 -5.02
N PHE A 119 14.38 -24.46 -5.90
CA PHE A 119 14.02 -24.34 -7.30
C PHE A 119 15.24 -24.64 -8.17
N ALA A 120 15.00 -25.24 -9.32
CA ALA A 120 15.97 -25.38 -10.39
C ALA A 120 15.39 -24.70 -11.64
N ASP A 121 16.12 -24.80 -12.75
CA ASP A 121 15.63 -24.29 -14.04
C ASP A 121 14.49 -25.14 -14.60
N ILE A 122 13.87 -24.65 -15.67
CA ILE A 122 12.73 -25.29 -16.30
C ILE A 122 13.16 -26.65 -16.88
N PRO A 123 12.43 -27.76 -16.65
CA PRO A 123 12.93 -29.10 -16.96
C PRO A 123 12.83 -29.48 -18.45
N TYR A 124 13.19 -28.58 -19.36
CA TYR A 124 13.25 -28.83 -20.79
C TYR A 124 14.44 -28.12 -21.46
N PHE A 125 14.87 -28.66 -22.60
CA PHE A 125 15.94 -28.08 -23.41
C PHE A 125 15.53 -26.69 -23.95
N PRO A 126 16.40 -25.66 -23.91
CA PRO A 126 17.85 -25.71 -23.69
C PRO A 126 18.32 -25.53 -22.24
N PHE A 127 17.40 -25.45 -21.28
CA PHE A 127 17.70 -25.09 -19.88
C PHE A 127 18.30 -26.25 -19.08
N VAL A 128 17.92 -27.49 -19.41
CA VAL A 128 18.50 -28.71 -18.85
C VAL A 128 19.01 -29.60 -19.98
N GLN A 129 20.23 -30.11 -19.84
CA GLN A 129 20.82 -31.04 -20.79
C GLN A 129 20.05 -32.37 -20.74
N VAL A 130 19.53 -32.82 -21.89
CA VAL A 130 18.90 -34.14 -22.02
C VAL A 130 20.02 -35.18 -22.01
N PRO A 131 19.94 -36.25 -21.20
CA PRO A 131 20.90 -37.34 -21.26
C PRO A 131 21.02 -37.83 -22.70
N SER A 132 22.24 -37.87 -23.24
CA SER A 132 22.49 -38.45 -24.55
C SER A 132 22.09 -39.92 -24.52
N VAL A 133 21.14 -40.30 -25.36
CA VAL A 133 20.68 -41.68 -25.55
C VAL A 133 21.80 -42.47 -26.22
N GLU A 134 22.85 -42.85 -25.49
CA GLU A 134 23.95 -43.68 -26.02
C GLU A 134 24.35 -44.88 -25.13
N ASP A 135 23.64 -45.15 -24.03
CA ASP A 135 23.97 -46.28 -23.12
C ASP A 135 22.82 -47.31 -22.93
N GLU A 136 22.11 -47.70 -23.99
CA GLU A 136 21.22 -48.88 -23.97
C GLU A 136 21.62 -50.04 -24.90
N GLU A 137 22.83 -50.01 -25.49
CA GLU A 137 23.38 -51.20 -26.16
C GLU A 137 24.86 -51.41 -25.81
N LYS A 138 25.13 -52.17 -24.73
CA LYS A 138 26.24 -53.13 -24.68
C LYS A 138 26.12 -54.17 -23.58
#